data_AF-A0A235J1M8-F1
#
_entry.id   AF-A0A235J1M8-F1
#
_cell.length_a   1.000
_cell.length_b   1.000
_cell.length_c   1.000
_cell.angle_alpha   90.00
_cell.angle_beta   90.00
_cell.angle_gamma   90.00
#
_symmetry.space_group_name_H-M   'P 1'
#
loop_
_entity.id
_entity.type
_entity.pdbx_description
1 polymer ?
#
loop_
_entity_poly.entity_id
_entity_poly.type
_entity_poly.pdbx_seq_one_letter_code
_entity_poly.pdbx_strand_id
1 'polypeptide(L)'
;MFDPIEYTDERMDSKQENELLKWLRQLDDEQKFTFVWRALSANAWKGCELAKRSQLKPIFLEVILEKGLVYGDASSVEWWIKAVLPGLGQRRVLEIIKAHIDIAPLSVYKTLYWLPWLYHNQSKQIKNEILLLQIEFSKKYPNYRPLRSVGTHA
;
A
#
# COMPACT_ATOMS: atom_id res chain seq x y z
N MET A 1 12.80 0.34 24.60
CA MET A 1 12.03 1.15 23.63
C MET A 1 12.30 0.53 22.27
N PHE A 2 11.27 0.27 21.46
CA PHE A 2 11.49 -0.33 20.13
C PHE A 2 12.08 0.72 19.18
N ASP A 3 12.96 0.28 18.28
CA ASP A 3 13.48 1.10 17.19
C ASP A 3 12.96 0.59 15.82
N PRO A 4 12.51 1.48 14.92
CA PRO A 4 11.94 1.07 13.64
C PRO A 4 12.97 0.48 12.67
N ILE A 5 14.27 0.77 12.81
CA ILE A 5 15.33 0.21 11.97
C ILE A 5 15.70 -1.20 12.48
N GLU A 6 15.83 -1.37 13.79
CA GLU A 6 16.01 -2.71 14.39
C GLU A 6 14.87 -3.64 14.01
N TYR A 7 13.62 -3.17 14.03
CA TYR A 7 12.45 -3.93 13.56
C TYR A 7 12.60 -4.44 12.12
N THR A 8 13.21 -3.64 11.24
CA THR A 8 13.35 -4.00 9.82
C THR A 8 14.50 -4.95 9.52
N ASP A 9 15.52 -4.95 10.36
CA ASP A 9 16.74 -5.75 10.17
C ASP A 9 16.67 -7.10 10.89
N GLU A 10 15.98 -7.17 12.03
CA GLU A 10 15.92 -8.37 12.84
C GLU A 10 14.79 -9.32 12.44
N ARG A 11 15.06 -10.62 12.53
CA ARG A 11 14.01 -11.65 12.46
C ARG A 11 13.28 -11.71 13.80
N MET A 12 12.38 -10.76 14.04
CA MET A 12 11.55 -10.77 15.24
C MET A 12 10.61 -11.98 15.25
N ASP A 13 10.50 -12.61 16.42
CA ASP A 13 9.51 -13.66 16.62
C ASP A 13 8.09 -13.07 16.82
N SER A 14 7.08 -13.94 16.78
CA SER A 14 5.69 -13.53 16.89
C SER A 14 5.35 -12.92 18.26
N LYS A 15 6.11 -13.24 19.32
CA LYS A 15 5.89 -12.68 20.65
C LYS A 15 6.40 -11.24 20.70
N GLN A 16 7.62 -11.01 20.23
CA GLN A 16 8.21 -9.67 20.17
C GLN A 16 7.39 -8.74 19.28
N GLU A 17 6.88 -9.22 18.15
CA GLU A 17 6.04 -8.42 17.26
C GLU A 17 4.70 -8.04 17.91
N ASN A 18 4.12 -8.94 18.71
CA ASN A 18 2.91 -8.62 19.48
C ASN A 18 3.17 -7.62 20.61
N GLU A 19 4.35 -7.65 21.23
CA GLU A 19 4.78 -6.64 22.21
C GLU A 19 4.98 -5.27 21.57
N LEU A 20 5.61 -5.22 20.38
CA LEU A 20 5.72 -4.00 19.57
C LEU A 20 4.35 -3.41 19.27
N LEU A 21 3.40 -4.21 18.80
CA LEU A 21 2.04 -3.73 18.48
C LEU A 21 1.28 -3.24 19.72
N LYS A 22 1.48 -3.88 20.88
CA LYS A 22 0.91 -3.39 22.15
C LYS A 22 1.49 -2.03 22.52
N TRP A 23 2.81 -1.87 22.39
CA TRP A 23 3.48 -0.60 22.65
C TRP A 23 3.03 0.50 21.67
N LEU A 24 2.95 0.20 20.36
CA LEU A 24 2.47 1.16 19.35
C LEU A 24 1.05 1.67 19.62
N ARG A 25 0.17 0.85 20.21
CA ARG A 25 -1.19 1.27 20.58
C ARG A 25 -1.23 2.27 21.74
N GLN A 26 -0.16 2.36 22.53
CA GLN A 26 -0.05 3.32 23.64
C GLN A 26 0.42 4.69 23.17
N LEU A 27 1.01 4.78 21.96
CA LEU A 27 1.45 6.03 21.36
C LEU A 27 0.27 6.82 20.80
N ASP A 28 0.41 8.15 20.75
CA ASP A 28 -0.48 8.97 19.95
C ASP A 28 -0.34 8.65 18.45
N ASP A 29 -1.29 9.14 17.66
CA ASP A 29 -1.36 8.74 16.25
C ASP A 29 -0.19 9.24 15.40
N GLU A 30 0.39 10.39 15.73
CA GLU A 30 1.53 10.95 14.99
C GLU A 30 2.82 10.19 15.29
N GLN A 31 3.06 9.88 16.57
CA GLN A 31 4.20 9.04 16.98
C GLN A 31 4.11 7.64 16.37
N LYS A 32 2.93 7.03 16.42
CA LYS A 32 2.66 5.72 15.83
C LYS A 32 2.88 5.75 14.31
N PHE A 33 2.35 6.75 13.62
CA PHE A 33 2.57 6.93 12.19
C PHE A 33 4.05 7.11 11.87
N THR A 34 4.75 7.96 12.63
CA THR A 34 6.18 8.24 12.44
C THR A 34 7.02 6.96 12.57
N PHE A 35 6.70 6.10 13.55
CA PHE A 35 7.38 4.81 13.70
C PHE A 35 7.18 3.93 12.45
N VAL A 36 5.92 3.74 12.02
CA VAL A 36 5.60 2.93 10.84
C VAL A 36 6.23 3.53 9.57
N TRP A 37 6.23 4.85 9.43
CA TRP A 37 6.83 5.55 8.29
C TRP A 37 8.33 5.35 8.20
N ARG A 38 9.03 5.37 9.33
CA ARG A 38 10.47 5.06 9.40
C ARG A 38 10.73 3.61 9.00
N ALA A 39 9.94 2.67 9.50
CA ALA A 39 10.05 1.26 9.11
C ALA A 39 9.79 1.06 7.60
N LEU A 40 8.77 1.71 7.03
CA LEU A 40 8.48 1.69 5.59
C LEU A 40 9.62 2.26 4.74
N SER A 41 10.34 3.25 5.26
CA SER A 41 11.45 3.89 4.57
C SER A 41 12.72 3.04 4.61
N ALA A 42 12.93 2.28 5.68
CA ALA A 42 14.06 1.36 5.81
C ALA A 42 13.82 0.05 5.04
N ASN A 43 12.62 -0.54 5.15
CA ASN A 43 12.26 -1.76 4.46
C ASN A 43 10.76 -1.76 4.13
N ALA A 44 10.42 -1.57 2.85
CA ALA A 44 9.03 -1.44 2.41
C ALA A 44 8.18 -2.68 2.73
N TRP A 45 8.71 -3.90 2.59
CA TRP A 45 7.99 -5.13 2.90
C TRP A 45 7.61 -5.19 4.38
N LYS A 46 8.61 -5.06 5.26
CA LYS A 46 8.40 -5.10 6.72
C LYS A 46 7.53 -3.95 7.21
N GLY A 47 7.77 -2.74 6.70
CA GLY A 47 6.94 -1.59 7.02
C GLY A 47 5.48 -1.78 6.59
N CYS A 48 5.21 -2.42 5.45
CA CYS A 48 3.85 -2.73 5.01
C CYS A 48 3.18 -3.77 5.92
N GLU A 49 3.91 -4.81 6.34
CA GLU A 49 3.43 -5.78 7.33
C GLU A 49 3.04 -5.09 8.65
N LEU A 50 3.88 -4.17 9.12
CA LEU A 50 3.63 -3.40 10.33
C LEU A 50 2.43 -2.46 10.17
N ALA A 51 2.36 -1.70 9.07
CA ALA A 51 1.27 -0.77 8.79
C ALA A 51 -0.09 -1.47 8.81
N LYS A 52 -0.18 -2.67 8.21
CA LYS A 52 -1.37 -3.51 8.18
C LYS A 52 -1.93 -3.82 9.57
N ARG A 53 -1.06 -3.93 10.58
CA ARG A 53 -1.40 -4.39 11.95
C ARG A 53 -1.46 -3.25 12.95
N SER A 54 -0.96 -2.07 12.61
CA SER A 54 -0.77 -0.94 13.53
C SER A 54 -2.03 -0.11 13.78
N GLN A 55 -3.16 -0.41 13.12
CA GLN A 55 -4.43 0.31 13.30
C GLN A 55 -4.28 1.84 13.16
N LEU A 56 -3.55 2.27 12.12
CA LEU A 56 -3.38 3.68 11.82
C LEU A 56 -4.72 4.33 11.41
N LYS A 57 -4.85 5.64 11.66
CA LYS A 57 -6.00 6.41 11.16
C LYS A 57 -6.04 6.40 9.62
N PRO A 58 -7.24 6.49 9.02
CA PRO A 58 -7.40 6.48 7.57
C PRO A 58 -6.48 7.47 6.83
N ILE A 59 -6.35 8.71 7.31
CA ILE A 59 -5.49 9.73 6.68
C ILE A 59 -4.03 9.26 6.51
N PHE A 60 -3.47 8.54 7.49
CA PHE A 60 -2.11 8.02 7.40
C PHE A 60 -2.00 6.82 6.46
N LEU A 61 -3.03 6.00 6.40
CA LEU A 61 -3.09 4.89 5.44
C LEU A 61 -3.18 5.42 4.00
N GLU A 62 -3.89 6.51 3.76
CA GLU A 62 -3.92 7.18 2.44
C GLU A 62 -2.50 7.64 2.06
N VAL A 63 -1.79 8.32 2.97
CA VAL A 63 -0.40 8.74 2.72
C VAL A 63 0.53 7.55 2.41
N ILE A 64 0.36 6.42 3.11
CA ILE A 64 1.12 5.18 2.84
C ILE A 64 0.79 4.64 1.45
N LEU A 65 -0.49 4.59 1.08
CA LEU A 65 -0.91 4.13 -0.24
C LEU A 65 -0.31 5.02 -1.34
N GLU A 66 -0.39 6.34 -1.19
CA GLU A 66 0.16 7.30 -2.16
C GLU A 66 1.66 7.09 -2.38
N LYS A 67 2.43 6.91 -1.29
CA LYS A 67 3.86 6.56 -1.40
C LYS A 67 4.06 5.27 -2.19
N GLY A 68 3.28 4.23 -1.89
CA GLY A 68 3.35 2.95 -2.59
C GLY A 68 3.00 3.04 -4.08
N LEU A 69 1.99 3.85 -4.43
CA LEU A 69 1.60 4.07 -5.82
C LEU A 69 2.70 4.76 -6.62
N VAL A 70 3.36 5.77 -6.04
CA VAL A 70 4.44 6.50 -6.69
C VAL A 70 5.71 5.65 -6.79
N TYR A 71 6.22 5.15 -5.66
CA TYR A 71 7.56 4.57 -5.55
C TYR A 71 7.60 3.05 -5.64
N GLY A 72 6.48 2.36 -5.43
CA GLY A 72 6.41 0.90 -5.61
C GLY A 72 6.53 0.54 -7.08
N ASP A 73 7.30 -0.50 -7.38
CA ASP A 73 7.32 -1.12 -8.70
C ASP A 73 6.11 -2.06 -8.91
N ALA A 74 6.07 -2.74 -10.05
CA ALA A 74 4.98 -3.65 -10.38
C ALA A 74 4.86 -4.84 -9.41
N SER A 75 5.93 -5.22 -8.71
CA SER A 75 5.92 -6.36 -7.77
C SER A 75 5.57 -5.95 -6.34
N SER A 76 6.05 -4.78 -5.92
CA SER A 76 5.91 -4.28 -4.56
C SER A 76 4.63 -3.50 -4.31
N VAL A 77 4.00 -2.92 -5.34
CA VAL A 77 2.73 -2.15 -5.19
C VAL A 77 1.63 -2.98 -4.52
N GLU A 78 1.63 -4.30 -4.72
CA GLU A 78 0.70 -5.22 -4.06
C GLU A 78 0.78 -5.14 -2.53
N TRP A 79 2.00 -5.00 -1.98
CA TRP A 79 2.25 -4.97 -0.54
C TRP A 79 1.66 -3.71 0.09
N TRP A 80 1.83 -2.57 -0.59
CA TRP A 80 1.28 -1.29 -0.19
C TRP A 80 -0.26 -1.32 -0.18
N ILE A 81 -0.88 -1.89 -1.21
CA ILE A 81 -2.34 -2.05 -1.26
C ILE A 81 -2.82 -2.95 -0.12
N LYS A 82 -2.18 -4.12 0.07
CA LYS A 82 -2.53 -5.07 1.15
C LYS A 82 -2.39 -4.45 2.54
N ALA A 83 -1.42 -3.55 2.73
CA ALA A 83 -1.19 -2.90 4.01
C ALA A 83 -2.35 -2.00 4.42
N VAL A 84 -2.94 -1.28 3.46
CA VAL A 84 -3.97 -0.27 3.76
C VAL A 84 -5.39 -0.81 3.67
N LEU A 85 -5.62 -1.92 2.95
CA LEU A 85 -6.93 -2.52 2.75
C LEU A 85 -7.74 -2.75 4.04
N PRO A 86 -7.17 -3.28 5.14
CA PRO A 86 -7.94 -3.51 6.36
C PRO A 86 -8.45 -2.23 7.05
N GLY A 87 -7.76 -1.10 6.87
CA GLY A 87 -8.10 0.16 7.54
C GLY A 87 -8.84 1.16 6.65
N LEU A 88 -8.63 1.14 5.34
CA LEU A 88 -9.34 2.00 4.38
C LEU A 88 -10.57 1.33 3.75
N GLY A 89 -10.53 0.01 3.62
CA GLY A 89 -11.51 -0.74 2.85
C GLY A 89 -11.29 -0.66 1.34
N GLN A 90 -11.87 -1.63 0.65
CA GLN A 90 -11.70 -1.89 -0.78
C GLN A 90 -12.09 -0.69 -1.66
N ARG A 91 -13.22 -0.05 -1.31
CA ARG A 91 -13.79 1.04 -2.09
C ARG A 91 -12.90 2.28 -2.06
N ARG A 92 -12.43 2.69 -0.86
CA ARG A 92 -11.58 3.87 -0.71
C ARG A 92 -10.24 3.71 -1.42
N VAL A 93 -9.63 2.53 -1.31
CA VAL A 93 -8.40 2.20 -2.06
C VAL A 93 -8.62 2.32 -3.56
N LEU A 94 -9.74 1.80 -4.08
CA LEU A 94 -10.06 1.88 -5.51
C LEU A 94 -10.31 3.33 -5.96
N GLU A 95 -10.99 4.15 -5.14
CA GLU A 95 -11.20 5.57 -5.42
C GLU A 95 -9.87 6.34 -5.52
N ILE A 96 -8.93 6.09 -4.61
CA ILE A 96 -7.60 6.70 -4.65
C ILE A 96 -6.84 6.30 -5.91
N ILE A 97 -6.85 5.01 -6.27
CA ILE A 97 -6.21 4.54 -7.50
C ILE A 97 -6.85 5.19 -8.74
N LYS A 98 -8.18 5.27 -8.80
CA LYS A 98 -8.90 5.92 -9.90
C LYS A 98 -8.53 7.38 -10.07
N ALA A 99 -8.35 8.12 -8.97
CA ALA A 99 -7.96 9.54 -9.00
C ALA A 99 -6.62 9.78 -9.70
N HIS A 100 -5.76 8.76 -9.80
CA HIS A 100 -4.44 8.86 -10.44
C HIS A 100 -4.45 8.59 -11.95
N ILE A 101 -5.58 8.20 -12.55
CA ILE A 101 -5.61 7.81 -13.96
C ILE A 101 -5.10 8.90 -14.90
N ASP A 102 -5.29 10.17 -14.54
CA ASP A 102 -4.92 11.33 -15.36
C ASP A 102 -3.61 11.99 -14.93
N ILE A 103 -3.21 11.78 -13.68
CA ILE A 103 -2.10 12.48 -13.04
C ILE A 103 -0.84 11.59 -13.04
N ALA A 104 -1.02 10.29 -12.77
CA ALA A 104 0.06 9.33 -12.65
C ALA A 104 -0.35 7.97 -13.26
N PRO A 105 -0.44 7.87 -14.61
CA PRO A 105 -0.90 6.66 -15.27
C PRO A 105 -0.02 5.44 -14.99
N LEU A 106 1.28 5.63 -14.70
CA LEU A 106 2.17 4.54 -14.29
C LEU A 106 1.71 3.90 -12.98
N SER A 107 1.29 4.73 -12.01
CA SER A 107 0.79 4.25 -10.72
C SER A 107 -0.44 3.37 -10.92
N VAL A 108 -1.40 3.81 -11.72
CA VAL A 108 -2.60 3.03 -12.04
C VAL A 108 -2.23 1.74 -12.77
N TYR A 109 -1.40 1.83 -13.82
CA TYR A 109 -0.96 0.68 -14.60
C TYR A 109 -0.38 -0.44 -13.74
N LYS A 110 0.53 -0.10 -12.81
CA LYS A 110 1.15 -1.08 -11.88
C LYS A 110 0.10 -1.80 -11.02
N THR A 111 -0.96 -1.11 -10.61
CA THR A 111 -2.02 -1.69 -9.77
C THR A 111 -3.00 -2.58 -10.54
N LEU A 112 -3.27 -2.28 -11.82
CA LEU A 112 -4.28 -2.97 -12.63
C LEU A 112 -4.05 -4.47 -12.76
N TYR A 113 -2.79 -4.91 -12.69
CA TYR A 113 -2.43 -6.33 -12.67
C TYR A 113 -2.92 -7.03 -11.39
N TRP A 114 -2.82 -6.37 -10.23
CA TRP A 114 -3.13 -6.96 -8.93
C TRP A 114 -4.57 -6.82 -8.51
N LEU A 115 -5.26 -5.74 -8.93
CA LEU A 115 -6.62 -5.45 -8.48
C LEU A 115 -7.61 -6.62 -8.67
N PRO A 116 -7.67 -7.33 -9.81
CA PRO A 116 -8.58 -8.47 -9.97
C PRO A 116 -8.34 -9.58 -8.95
N TRP A 117 -7.07 -9.85 -8.62
CA TRP A 117 -6.70 -10.86 -7.64
C TRP A 117 -6.96 -10.40 -6.21
N LEU A 118 -6.56 -9.17 -5.85
CA LEU A 118 -6.79 -8.61 -4.53
C LEU A 118 -8.29 -8.50 -4.18
N TYR A 119 -9.15 -8.37 -5.19
CA TYR A 119 -10.59 -8.16 -5.05
C TYR A 119 -11.42 -9.37 -5.50
N HIS A 120 -10.82 -10.55 -5.65
CA HIS A 120 -11.51 -11.75 -6.18
C HIS A 120 -12.72 -12.19 -5.34
N ASN A 121 -12.73 -11.95 -4.03
CA ASN A 121 -13.84 -12.27 -3.12
C ASN A 121 -14.83 -11.12 -2.91
N GLN A 122 -14.68 -10.02 -3.65
CA GLN A 122 -15.56 -8.86 -3.50
C GLN A 122 -16.85 -8.99 -4.30
N SER A 123 -17.80 -8.09 -4.00
CA SER A 123 -19.08 -8.03 -4.68
C SER A 123 -18.92 -7.84 -6.19
N LYS A 124 -19.94 -8.26 -6.95
CA LYS A 124 -19.99 -8.04 -8.40
C LYS A 124 -19.85 -6.56 -8.77
N GLN A 125 -20.36 -5.66 -7.92
CA GLN A 125 -20.24 -4.22 -8.12
C GLN A 125 -18.77 -3.77 -8.15
N ILE A 126 -17.96 -4.15 -7.14
CA ILE A 126 -16.56 -3.73 -7.09
C ILE A 126 -15.76 -4.37 -8.24
N LYS A 127 -16.04 -5.63 -8.58
CA LYS A 127 -15.42 -6.29 -9.74
C LYS A 127 -15.72 -5.56 -11.06
N ASN A 128 -16.97 -5.12 -11.25
CA ASN A 128 -17.34 -4.32 -12.41
C ASN A 128 -16.63 -2.97 -12.43
N GLU A 129 -16.45 -2.32 -11.26
CA GLU A 129 -15.70 -1.07 -11.18
C GLU A 129 -14.22 -1.23 -11.57
N ILE A 130 -13.59 -2.35 -11.20
CA ILE A 130 -12.22 -2.67 -11.62
C ILE A 130 -12.16 -2.89 -13.14
N LEU A 131 -13.12 -3.64 -13.70
CA LEU A 131 -13.21 -3.85 -15.14
C LEU A 131 -13.39 -2.52 -15.90
N LEU A 132 -14.26 -1.63 -15.41
CA LEU A 132 -14.45 -0.30 -16.00
C LEU A 132 -13.17 0.52 -15.95
N LEU A 133 -12.43 0.49 -14.83
CA LEU A 133 -11.13 1.15 -14.72
C LEU A 133 -10.11 0.60 -15.72
N GLN A 134 -10.06 -0.73 -15.93
CA GLN A 134 -9.19 -1.35 -16.95
C GLN A 134 -9.55 -0.91 -18.37
N ILE A 135 -10.85 -0.85 -18.69
CA ILE A 135 -11.36 -0.38 -20.00
C ILE A 135 -11.01 1.10 -20.19
N GLU A 136 -11.27 1.94 -19.19
CA GLU A 136 -10.98 3.36 -19.23
C GLU A 136 -9.49 3.64 -19.44
N PHE A 137 -8.64 2.95 -18.66
CA PHE A 137 -7.19 3.06 -18.81
C PHE A 137 -6.73 2.66 -20.21
N SER A 138 -7.23 1.53 -20.73
CA SER A 138 -6.87 1.04 -22.07
C SER A 138 -7.34 1.97 -23.19
N LYS A 139 -8.52 2.57 -23.04
CA LYS A 139 -9.05 3.57 -23.98
C LYS A 139 -8.20 4.85 -23.98
N LYS A 140 -7.78 5.30 -22.80
CA LYS A 140 -7.01 6.53 -22.63
C LYS A 140 -5.55 6.37 -23.03
N TYR A 141 -4.98 5.20 -22.78
CA TYR A 141 -3.56 4.90 -23.03
C TYR A 141 -3.40 3.58 -23.82
N PRO A 142 -3.86 3.51 -25.09
CA PRO A 142 -3.93 2.25 -25.86
C PRO A 142 -2.58 1.60 -26.14
N ASN A 143 -1.51 2.39 -26.16
CA ASN A 143 -0.15 1.92 -26.39
C ASN A 143 0.77 2.15 -25.18
N TYR A 144 0.20 2.18 -23.96
CA TYR A 144 0.98 2.46 -22.76
C TYR A 144 2.06 1.38 -22.55
N ARG A 145 3.33 1.79 -22.66
CA ARG A 145 4.49 0.94 -22.39
C ARG A 145 5.43 1.73 -21.49
N PRO A 146 5.45 1.46 -20.17
CA PRO A 146 6.37 2.16 -19.30
C PRO A 146 7.81 1.72 -19.60
N LEU A 147 8.70 2.70 -19.82
CA LEU A 147 10.14 2.48 -19.98
C LEU A 147 10.74 2.10 -18.62
N ARG A 148 10.61 0.82 -18.22
CA ARG A 148 11.01 0.25 -16.92
C ARG A 148 10.45 1.02 -15.71
N SER A 149 9.71 0.34 -14.85
CA SER A 149 9.42 0.88 -13.52
C SER A 149 10.75 1.10 -12.81
N VAL A 150 11.10 2.34 -12.49
CA VAL A 150 12.31 2.66 -11.73
C VAL A 150 12.09 2.14 -10.31
N GLY A 151 12.43 0.88 -10.07
CA GLY A 151 12.62 0.32 -8.75
C GLY A 151 14.00 0.73 -8.28
N THR A 152 14.17 1.97 -7.81
CA THR A 152 15.37 2.33 -7.04
C THR A 152 15.22 1.75 -5.65
N HIS A 153 15.53 0.46 -5.52
CA HIS A 153 16.09 -0.05 -4.27
C HIS A 153 17.55 0.45 -4.24
N ALA A 154 17.75 1.58 -3.57
CA ALA A 154 19.05 2.02 -3.09
C ALA A 154 19.07 1.82 -1.57
#